data_AF-A0A443RZ22-F1
#
_entry.id   AF-A0A443RZ22-F1
#
_cell.length_a   1.000
_cell.length_b   1.000
_cell.length_c   1.000
_cell.angle_alpha   90.00
_cell.angle_beta   90.00
_cell.angle_gamma   90.00
#
_symmetry.space_group_name_H-M   'P 1'
#
loop_
_entity.id
_entity.type
_entity.pdbx_description
1 polymer ?
#
loop_
_entity_poly.entity_id
_entity_poly.type
_entity_poly.pdbx_seq_one_letter_code
_entity_poly.pdbx_strand_id
1 'polypeptide(L)'
;MEIIGQFNKGFVVTKYKSDLFIIDQHASDEKYNFEDLCATTVLKTQPLIHPLDLELGAFQESVLYNNITCFSKSGFQFQFDEKLAPGKRAKLISVPMSKDWVFGKEDIEEMLHEIIESGTIPSNYRPSRVKQMLASRACRKSIMIGDVLTTRQMKKLVENMSTLCNPWTCAHGRPSIRHLFNENHIAFDSLL
;
A
#
# COMPACT_ATOMS: atom_id res chain seq x y z
N MET A 1 -17.29 12.02 10.58
CA MET A 1 -16.72 13.23 11.21
C MET A 1 -17.27 14.44 10.48
N GLU A 2 -17.53 15.54 11.20
CA GLU A 2 -17.94 16.81 10.59
C GLU A 2 -16.70 17.60 10.17
N ILE A 3 -16.74 18.23 9.00
CA ILE A 3 -15.64 19.09 8.52
C ILE A 3 -15.82 20.48 9.12
N ILE A 4 -14.84 20.97 9.89
CA ILE A 4 -14.79 22.36 10.36
C ILE A 4 -14.22 23.25 9.26
N GLY A 5 -13.11 22.84 8.65
CA GLY A 5 -12.47 23.61 7.59
C GLY A 5 -11.05 23.16 7.30
N GLN A 6 -10.36 23.95 6.48
CA GLN A 6 -8.96 23.74 6.15
C GLN A 6 -8.08 24.69 6.96
N PHE A 7 -7.02 24.16 7.56
CA PHE A 7 -6.01 24.93 8.27
C PHE A 7 -4.69 24.96 7.48
N ASN A 8 -4.12 26.16 7.33
CA ASN A 8 -2.83 26.44 6.69
C ASN A 8 -2.59 25.73 5.34
N LYS A 9 -3.66 25.49 4.56
CA LYS A 9 -3.64 24.77 3.28
C LYS A 9 -2.93 23.40 3.34
N GLY A 10 -2.85 22.77 4.51
CA GLY A 10 -2.16 21.49 4.70
C GLY A 10 -2.95 20.51 5.54
N PHE A 11 -3.93 20.98 6.29
CA PHE A 11 -4.68 20.16 7.22
C PHE A 11 -6.18 20.36 7.07
N VAL A 12 -6.92 19.27 7.21
CA VAL A 12 -8.37 19.27 7.38
C VAL A 12 -8.66 19.12 8.87
N VAL A 13 -9.38 20.09 9.45
CA VAL A 13 -9.83 20.02 10.84
C VAL A 13 -11.23 19.44 10.85
N THR A 14 -11.42 18.41 11.67
CA THR A 14 -12.70 17.72 11.80
C THR A 14 -13.13 17.61 13.25
N LYS A 15 -14.44 17.50 13.44
CA LYS A 15 -15.06 17.27 14.75
C LYS A 15 -15.74 15.91 14.74
N TYR A 16 -15.58 15.17 15.82
CA TYR A 16 -16.35 13.97 16.09
C TYR A 16 -16.84 14.00 17.54
N LYS A 17 -18.16 14.18 17.72
CA LYS A 17 -18.73 14.50 19.03
C LYS A 17 -18.00 15.72 19.62
N SER A 18 -17.41 15.60 20.79
CA SER A 18 -16.69 16.68 21.48
C SER A 18 -15.19 16.72 21.16
N ASP A 19 -14.68 15.81 20.33
CA ASP A 19 -13.26 15.69 20.01
C ASP A 19 -12.94 16.35 18.67
N LEU A 20 -11.90 17.18 18.65
CA LEU A 20 -11.33 17.72 17.43
C LEU A 20 -10.15 16.89 16.98
N PHE A 21 -10.06 16.68 15.66
CA PHE A 21 -8.97 15.99 15.01
C PHE A 21 -8.36 16.87 13.92
N ILE A 22 -7.06 16.73 13.73
CA ILE A 22 -6.32 17.31 12.62
C ILE A 22 -5.88 16.20 11.68
N ILE A 23 -6.19 16.37 10.40
CA ILE A 23 -5.92 15.38 9.35
C ILE A 23 -4.97 16.03 8.34
N ASP A 24 -3.80 15.45 8.14
CA ASP A 24 -2.87 15.85 7.08
C ASP A 24 -3.49 15.48 5.71
N GLN A 25 -3.73 16.50 4.88
CA GLN A 25 -4.44 16.30 3.61
C GLN A 25 -3.63 15.45 2.62
N HIS A 26 -2.31 15.55 2.65
CA HIS A 26 -1.44 14.81 1.75
C HIS A 26 -1.26 13.37 2.23
N ALA A 27 -0.88 13.18 3.49
CA ALA A 27 -0.59 11.86 4.05
C ALA A 27 -1.83 10.94 4.03
N SER A 28 -3.02 11.52 4.26
CA SER A 28 -4.28 10.78 4.25
C SER A 28 -4.70 10.35 2.85
N ASP A 29 -4.60 11.26 1.87
CA ASP A 29 -4.91 10.95 0.47
C ASP A 29 -3.87 9.99 -0.13
N GLU A 30 -2.59 10.14 0.22
CA GLU A 30 -1.52 9.21 -0.13
C GLU A 30 -1.81 7.81 0.38
N LYS A 31 -2.25 7.65 1.64
CA LYS A 31 -2.56 6.34 2.21
C LYS A 31 -3.69 5.66 1.44
N TYR A 32 -4.76 6.39 1.13
CA TYR A 32 -5.88 5.85 0.34
C TYR A 32 -5.41 5.43 -1.07
N ASN A 33 -4.71 6.32 -1.77
CA ASN A 33 -4.18 6.04 -3.11
C ASN A 33 -3.21 4.86 -3.12
N PHE A 34 -2.39 4.69 -2.08
CA PHE A 34 -1.46 3.58 -1.96
C PHE A 34 -2.17 2.22 -1.82
N GLU A 35 -3.16 2.13 -0.93
CA GLU A 35 -3.94 0.89 -0.73
C GLU A 35 -4.73 0.54 -2.00
N ASP A 36 -5.34 1.54 -2.64
CA ASP A 36 -6.05 1.38 -3.92
C ASP A 36 -5.10 0.87 -5.01
N LEU A 37 -3.91 1.45 -5.12
CA LEU A 37 -2.89 0.99 -6.07
C LEU A 37 -2.41 -0.44 -5.77
N CYS A 38 -2.21 -0.80 -4.50
CA CYS A 38 -1.84 -2.16 -4.11
C CYS A 38 -2.93 -3.18 -4.48
N ALA A 39 -4.20 -2.80 -4.34
CA ALA A 39 -5.34 -3.67 -4.65
C ALA A 39 -5.59 -3.82 -6.15
N THR A 40 -5.49 -2.73 -6.93
CA THR A 40 -5.97 -2.69 -8.32
C THR A 40 -4.87 -2.81 -9.37
N THR A 41 -3.61 -2.46 -9.04
CA THR A 41 -2.55 -2.38 -10.06
C THR A 41 -2.06 -3.75 -10.47
N VAL A 42 -2.26 -4.13 -11.73
CA VAL A 42 -1.51 -5.24 -12.33
C VAL A 42 -0.26 -4.66 -12.98
N LEU A 43 0.93 -5.12 -12.55
CA LEU A 43 2.18 -4.62 -13.10
C LEU A 43 2.38 -5.13 -14.53
N LYS A 44 2.85 -4.24 -15.40
CA LYS A 44 3.30 -4.66 -16.73
C LYS A 44 4.48 -5.60 -16.58
N THR A 45 4.48 -6.68 -17.33
CA THR A 45 5.50 -7.70 -17.29
C THR A 45 6.41 -7.61 -18.51
N GLN A 46 7.65 -8.04 -18.33
CA GLN A 46 8.62 -8.24 -19.40
C GLN A 46 8.94 -9.73 -19.45
N PRO A 47 8.66 -10.40 -20.58
CA PRO A 47 9.14 -11.75 -20.82
C PRO A 47 10.67 -11.78 -20.81
N LEU A 48 11.24 -12.78 -20.15
CA LEU A 48 12.67 -13.05 -20.19
C LEU A 48 13.03 -13.66 -21.55
N ILE A 49 14.23 -13.35 -22.03
CA ILE A 49 14.75 -13.93 -23.29
C ILE A 49 14.89 -15.45 -23.15
N HIS A 50 15.32 -15.91 -21.97
CA HIS A 50 15.40 -17.31 -21.61
C HIS A 50 14.75 -17.50 -20.23
N PRO A 51 13.91 -18.54 -20.04
CA PRO A 51 13.38 -18.89 -18.73
C PRO A 51 14.52 -19.09 -17.72
N LEU A 52 14.40 -18.47 -16.55
CA LEU A 52 15.38 -18.54 -15.47
C LEU A 52 14.99 -19.63 -14.48
N ASP A 53 15.90 -20.54 -14.18
CA ASP A 53 15.70 -21.55 -13.15
C ASP A 53 15.70 -20.90 -11.76
N LEU A 54 14.77 -21.35 -10.90
CA LEU A 54 14.73 -20.92 -9.51
C LEU A 54 15.40 -21.97 -8.62
N GLU A 55 16.28 -21.54 -7.74
CA GLU A 55 16.95 -22.40 -6.76
C GLU A 55 16.06 -22.57 -5.53
N LEU A 56 14.93 -23.27 -5.69
CA LEU A 56 13.96 -23.47 -4.62
C LEU A 56 14.11 -24.87 -4.00
N GLY A 57 13.89 -24.96 -2.69
CA GLY A 57 13.58 -26.24 -2.06
C GLY A 57 12.19 -26.74 -2.48
N ALA A 58 11.93 -28.05 -2.38
CA ALA A 58 10.63 -28.65 -2.72
C ALA A 58 9.45 -28.00 -1.96
N PHE A 59 9.68 -27.58 -0.72
CA PHE A 59 8.69 -26.86 0.08
C PHE A 59 8.39 -25.47 -0.48
N GLN A 60 9.41 -24.67 -0.78
CA GLN A 60 9.25 -23.33 -1.37
C GLN A 60 8.58 -23.39 -2.75
N GLU A 61 8.94 -24.38 -3.57
CA GLU A 61 8.29 -24.63 -4.86
C GLU A 61 6.78 -24.90 -4.70
N SER A 62 6.40 -25.71 -3.71
CA SER A 62 4.99 -25.96 -3.39
C SER A 62 4.27 -24.69 -2.93
N VAL A 63 4.91 -23.87 -2.09
CA VAL A 63 4.37 -22.57 -1.67
C VAL A 63 4.17 -21.63 -2.85
N LEU A 64 5.15 -21.55 -3.76
CA LEU A 64 5.07 -20.76 -4.99
C LEU A 64 3.87 -21.22 -5.84
N TYR A 65 3.75 -22.52 -6.08
CA TYR A 65 2.68 -23.10 -6.90
C TYR A 65 1.29 -22.80 -6.32
N ASN A 66 1.12 -23.00 -5.00
CA ASN A 66 -0.16 -22.78 -4.32
C ASN A 66 -0.55 -21.30 -4.23
N ASN A 67 0.40 -20.36 -4.37
CA ASN A 67 0.17 -18.92 -4.25
C ASN A 67 0.42 -18.14 -5.55
N ILE A 68 0.42 -18.83 -6.70
CA ILE A 68 0.82 -18.28 -8.01
C ILE A 68 0.11 -16.97 -8.40
N THR A 69 -1.14 -16.79 -7.94
CA THR A 69 -1.95 -15.61 -8.21
C THR A 69 -1.38 -14.35 -7.56
N CYS A 70 -0.76 -14.46 -6.38
CA CYS A 70 -0.12 -13.33 -5.72
C CYS A 70 1.13 -12.87 -6.48
N PHE A 71 1.98 -13.82 -6.89
CA PHE A 71 3.15 -13.52 -7.69
C PHE A 71 2.77 -12.91 -9.04
N SER A 72 1.71 -13.43 -9.68
CA SER A 72 1.19 -12.93 -10.95
C SER A 72 0.68 -11.48 -10.84
N LYS A 73 -0.01 -11.12 -9.74
CA LYS A 73 -0.42 -9.72 -9.49
C LYS A 73 0.78 -8.79 -9.36
N SER A 74 1.85 -9.27 -8.73
CA SER A 74 3.15 -8.59 -8.64
C SER A 74 3.95 -8.63 -9.95
N GLY A 75 3.42 -9.24 -11.02
CA GLY A 75 4.02 -9.25 -12.35
C GLY A 75 5.08 -10.33 -12.58
N PHE A 76 5.20 -11.29 -11.67
CA PHE A 76 6.05 -12.47 -11.87
C PHE A 76 5.24 -13.60 -12.50
N GLN A 77 5.75 -14.20 -13.57
CA GLN A 77 5.12 -15.33 -14.24
C GLN A 77 6.06 -16.52 -14.27
N PHE A 78 5.48 -17.72 -14.14
CA PHE A 78 6.24 -18.95 -14.00
C PHE A 78 5.72 -20.01 -14.95
N GLN A 79 6.63 -20.89 -15.35
CA GLN A 79 6.33 -22.14 -16.03
C GLN A 79 6.72 -23.29 -15.11
N PHE A 80 5.85 -24.31 -15.02
CA PHE A 80 6.10 -25.50 -14.21
C PHE A 80 6.26 -26.73 -15.12
N ASP A 81 7.28 -27.54 -14.86
CA ASP A 81 7.48 -28.84 -15.51
C ASP A 81 7.44 -29.97 -14.47
N GLU A 82 6.31 -30.67 -14.41
CA GLU A 82 6.08 -31.78 -13.47
C GLU A 82 7.00 -32.99 -13.68
N LYS A 83 7.66 -33.09 -14.85
CA LYS A 83 8.59 -34.18 -15.14
C LYS A 83 9.92 -34.04 -14.39
N LEU A 84 10.22 -32.83 -13.91
CA LEU A 84 11.45 -32.57 -13.16
C LEU A 84 11.30 -32.96 -11.69
N ALA A 85 12.45 -33.19 -11.04
CA ALA A 85 12.50 -33.46 -9.61
C ALA A 85 11.91 -32.27 -8.81
N PRO A 86 11.25 -32.52 -7.67
CA PRO A 86 10.76 -31.46 -6.79
C PRO A 86 11.86 -30.44 -6.45
N GLY A 87 11.52 -29.15 -6.51
CA GLY A 87 12.45 -28.03 -6.33
C GLY A 87 13.16 -27.57 -7.62
N LYS A 88 12.95 -28.25 -8.75
CA LYS A 88 13.50 -27.88 -10.06
C LYS A 88 12.42 -27.66 -11.13
N ARG A 89 11.14 -27.70 -10.76
CA ARG A 89 10.02 -27.66 -11.69
C ARG A 89 9.67 -26.23 -12.11
N ALA A 90 9.91 -25.26 -11.25
CA ALA A 90 9.53 -23.87 -11.47
C ALA A 90 10.63 -23.09 -12.21
N LYS A 91 10.25 -22.47 -13.34
CA LYS A 91 11.08 -21.50 -14.08
C LYS A 91 10.38 -20.15 -14.13
N LEU A 92 11.12 -19.07 -13.89
CA LEU A 92 10.65 -17.71 -14.07
C LEU A 92 10.69 -17.35 -15.56
N ILE A 93 9.57 -16.90 -16.12
CA ILE A 93 9.44 -16.57 -17.54
C ILE A 93 9.19 -15.08 -17.80
N SER A 94 8.67 -14.35 -16.81
CA SER A 94 8.47 -12.91 -16.90
C SER A 94 8.66 -12.24 -15.56
N VAL A 95 9.21 -11.03 -15.57
CA VAL A 95 9.37 -10.16 -14.39
C VAL A 95 8.56 -8.88 -14.54
N PRO A 96 8.14 -8.21 -13.45
CA PRO A 96 7.53 -6.90 -13.56
C PRO A 96 8.54 -5.88 -14.09
N MET A 97 8.06 -4.93 -14.89
CA MET A 97 8.85 -3.83 -15.42
C MET A 97 8.21 -2.50 -15.03
N SER A 98 9.03 -1.60 -14.49
CA SER A 98 8.68 -0.18 -14.34
C SER A 98 9.96 0.62 -14.52
N LYS A 99 9.96 1.63 -15.39
CA LYS A 99 11.12 2.45 -15.83
C LYS A 99 12.44 2.23 -15.07
N ASP A 100 12.50 2.69 -13.82
CA ASP A 100 13.74 2.72 -13.01
C ASP A 100 13.89 1.54 -12.02
N TRP A 101 13.01 0.54 -12.09
CA TRP A 101 12.92 -0.60 -11.19
C TRP A 101 13.16 -1.90 -11.93
N VAL A 102 14.24 -2.60 -11.55
CA VAL A 102 14.58 -3.94 -12.02
C VAL A 102 14.21 -4.94 -10.94
N PHE A 103 13.23 -5.79 -11.21
CA PHE A 103 12.78 -6.83 -10.29
C PHE A 103 13.33 -8.20 -10.70
N GLY A 104 13.56 -9.07 -9.72
CA GLY A 104 14.31 -10.30 -9.93
C GLY A 104 13.98 -11.42 -8.95
N LYS A 105 14.94 -12.33 -8.78
CA LYS A 105 14.83 -13.52 -7.92
C LYS A 105 14.68 -13.13 -6.45
N GLU A 106 15.36 -12.08 -6.02
CA GLU A 106 15.37 -11.58 -4.66
C GLU A 106 13.97 -11.15 -4.20
N ASP A 107 13.20 -10.53 -5.11
CA ASP A 107 11.82 -10.14 -4.83
C ASP A 107 10.89 -11.36 -4.67
N ILE A 108 11.15 -12.45 -5.40
CA ILE A 108 10.41 -13.71 -5.30
C ILE A 108 10.74 -14.40 -3.97
N GLU A 109 12.02 -14.41 -3.59
CA GLU A 109 12.49 -14.96 -2.31
C GLU A 109 11.87 -14.21 -1.12
N GLU A 110 11.78 -12.87 -1.19
CA GLU A 110 11.08 -12.06 -0.19
C GLU A 110 9.61 -12.48 -0.06
N MET A 111 8.89 -12.57 -1.18
CA MET A 111 7.49 -12.98 -1.18
C MET A 111 7.31 -14.39 -0.60
N LEU A 112 8.19 -15.33 -0.95
CA LEU A 112 8.15 -16.70 -0.42
C LEU A 112 8.39 -16.72 1.09
N HIS A 113 9.39 -15.96 1.57
CA HIS A 113 9.68 -15.85 3.00
C HIS A 113 8.45 -15.37 3.78
N GLU A 114 7.80 -14.29 3.31
CA GLU A 114 6.61 -13.75 3.97
C GLU A 114 5.47 -14.76 4.02
N ILE A 115 5.20 -15.48 2.92
CA ILE A 115 4.14 -16.49 2.87
C ILE A 115 4.43 -17.62 3.86
N ILE A 116 5.68 -18.04 3.96
CA ILE A 116 6.08 -19.12 4.85
C ILE A 116 5.96 -18.69 6.31
N GLU A 117 6.42 -17.48 6.66
CA GLU A 117 6.39 -16.96 8.02
C GLU A 117 4.96 -16.67 8.50
N SER A 118 4.14 -16.06 7.64
CA SER A 118 2.76 -15.67 7.97
C SER A 118 1.75 -16.83 7.78
N GLY A 119 2.16 -17.92 7.12
CA GLY A 119 1.31 -19.04 6.71
C GLY A 119 0.32 -18.72 5.57
N THR A 120 -0.12 -17.47 5.48
CA THR A 120 -0.94 -16.92 4.39
C THR A 120 -0.55 -15.46 4.17
N ILE A 121 -0.67 -14.96 2.93
CA ILE A 121 -0.59 -13.53 2.67
C ILE A 121 -1.92 -12.99 2.14
N PRO A 122 -2.26 -11.73 2.46
CA PRO A 122 -3.38 -11.06 1.83
C PRO A 122 -3.27 -11.09 0.31
N SER A 123 -4.40 -11.20 -0.39
CA SER A 123 -4.42 -11.25 -1.87
C SER A 123 -3.89 -9.98 -2.55
N ASN A 124 -3.71 -8.89 -1.80
CA ASN A 124 -3.14 -7.61 -2.22
C ASN A 124 -1.70 -7.40 -1.71
N TYR A 125 -1.06 -8.43 -1.15
CA TYR A 125 0.34 -8.35 -0.74
C TYR A 125 1.24 -8.05 -1.94
N ARG A 126 2.28 -7.25 -1.68
CA ARG A 126 3.29 -6.80 -2.63
C ARG A 126 4.67 -6.90 -1.97
N PRO A 127 5.73 -7.29 -2.71
CA PRO A 127 7.09 -7.25 -2.19
C PRO A 127 7.52 -5.80 -1.92
N SER A 128 8.50 -5.61 -1.04
CA SER A 128 8.96 -4.32 -0.52
C SER A 128 9.28 -3.32 -1.64
N ARG A 129 9.97 -3.75 -2.69
CA ARG A 129 10.35 -2.91 -3.83
C ARG A 129 9.13 -2.49 -4.66
N VAL A 130 8.15 -3.38 -4.83
CA VAL A 130 6.88 -3.02 -5.47
C VAL A 130 6.10 -2.04 -4.60
N LYS A 131 6.06 -2.23 -3.27
CA LYS A 131 5.44 -1.28 -2.33
C LYS A 131 6.10 0.09 -2.44
N GLN A 132 7.43 0.19 -2.43
CA GLN A 132 8.16 1.45 -2.57
C GLN A 132 7.82 2.16 -3.89
N MET A 133 7.78 1.41 -5.00
CA MET A 133 7.38 1.96 -6.29
C MET A 133 5.93 2.50 -6.26
N LEU A 134 4.98 1.72 -5.71
CA LEU A 134 3.58 2.15 -5.62
C LEU A 134 3.38 3.31 -4.65
N ALA A 135 4.13 3.37 -3.54
CA ALA A 135 4.15 4.48 -2.60
C ALA A 135 4.61 5.78 -3.29
N SER A 136 5.65 5.71 -4.12
CA SER A 136 6.09 6.87 -4.92
C SER A 136 5.02 7.34 -5.91
N ARG A 137 4.31 6.41 -6.55
CA ARG A 137 3.19 6.74 -7.44
C ARG A 137 2.01 7.36 -6.69
N ALA A 138 1.68 6.83 -5.51
CA ALA A 138 0.61 7.37 -4.65
C ALA A 138 0.93 8.81 -4.23
N CYS A 139 2.15 9.07 -3.77
CA CYS A 139 2.60 10.39 -3.35
C CYS A 139 2.43 11.44 -4.46
N ARG A 140 2.88 11.14 -5.69
CA ARG A 140 2.77 12.05 -6.85
C ARG A 140 1.34 12.28 -7.35
N LYS A 141 0.42 11.35 -7.08
CA LYS A 141 -1.00 11.44 -7.46
C LYS A 141 -1.82 12.22 -6.42
N SER A 142 -1.34 12.30 -5.19
CA SER A 142 -2.12 12.78 -4.05
C SER A 142 -2.17 14.30 -3.96
N ILE A 143 -3.16 14.81 -3.22
CA ILE A 143 -3.29 16.24 -2.88
C ILE A 143 -1.98 16.77 -2.30
N MET A 144 -1.54 17.94 -2.72
CA MET A 144 -0.31 18.56 -2.23
C MET A 144 -0.58 19.45 -1.02
N ILE A 145 0.42 19.60 -0.15
CA ILE A 145 0.42 20.67 0.84
C ILE A 145 0.50 22.01 0.09
N GLY A 146 -0.38 22.96 0.45
CA GLY A 146 -0.55 24.23 -0.24
C GLY A 146 -1.81 24.29 -1.12
N ASP A 147 -2.40 23.14 -1.47
CA ASP A 147 -3.64 23.10 -2.24
C ASP A 147 -4.82 23.57 -1.39
N VAL A 148 -5.67 24.42 -1.94
CA VAL A 148 -6.93 24.84 -1.31
C VAL A 148 -8.00 23.79 -1.62
N LEU A 149 -8.62 23.24 -0.58
CA LEU A 149 -9.64 22.20 -0.73
C LEU A 149 -11.05 22.76 -0.56
N THR A 150 -11.95 22.38 -1.45
CA THR A 150 -13.39 22.58 -1.26
C THR A 150 -13.91 21.68 -0.14
N THR A 151 -15.02 22.07 0.50
CA THR A 151 -15.68 21.25 1.53
C THR A 151 -16.03 19.86 1.01
N ARG A 152 -16.38 19.72 -0.28
CA ARG A 152 -16.63 18.41 -0.91
C ARG A 152 -15.37 17.55 -0.98
N GLN A 153 -14.22 18.12 -1.35
CA GLN A 153 -12.95 17.38 -1.37
C GLN A 153 -12.52 16.95 0.03
N MET A 154 -12.65 17.83 1.02
CA MET A 154 -12.35 17.50 2.42
C MET A 154 -13.24 16.37 2.94
N LYS A 155 -14.55 16.40 2.65
CA LYS A 155 -15.48 15.31 3.00
C LYS A 155 -15.06 13.99 2.35
N LYS A 156 -14.78 14.01 1.05
CA LYS A 156 -14.35 12.80 0.32
C LYS A 156 -13.05 12.21 0.88
N LEU A 157 -12.09 13.05 1.27
CA LEU A 157 -10.86 12.60 1.90
C LEU A 157 -11.15 11.83 3.21
N VAL A 158 -12.02 12.38 4.06
CA VAL A 158 -12.39 11.74 5.33
C VAL A 158 -13.22 10.46 5.11
N GLU A 159 -14.11 10.46 4.12
CA GLU A 159 -14.87 9.26 3.71
C GLU A 159 -13.93 8.15 3.22
N ASN A 160 -12.97 8.49 2.36
CA ASN A 160 -11.93 7.57 1.89
C ASN A 160 -11.13 6.97 3.05
N MET A 161 -10.78 7.76 4.07
CA MET A 161 -10.07 7.23 5.25
C MET A 161 -10.89 6.17 5.99
N SER A 162 -12.22 6.30 6.02
CA SER A 162 -13.10 5.34 6.71
C SER A 162 -13.13 3.95 6.06
N THR A 163 -12.72 3.84 4.79
CA THR A 163 -12.68 2.54 4.08
C THR A 163 -11.37 1.79 4.31
N LEU A 164 -10.40 2.40 5.01
CA LEU A 164 -9.07 1.83 5.20
C LEU A 164 -9.00 1.10 6.55
N CYS A 165 -8.30 -0.04 6.57
CA CYS A 165 -8.05 -0.77 7.81
C CYS A 165 -7.10 0.00 8.75
N ASN A 166 -6.06 0.63 8.20
CA ASN A 166 -5.04 1.36 8.96
C ASN A 166 -4.87 2.80 8.43
N PRO A 167 -5.80 3.71 8.70
CA PRO A 167 -5.79 5.08 8.18
C PRO A 167 -4.89 6.03 8.98
N TRP A 168 -3.96 5.53 9.82
CA TRP A 168 -3.20 6.32 10.81
C TRP A 168 -1.82 6.79 10.33
N THR A 169 -1.28 6.11 9.33
CA THR A 169 0.04 6.36 8.75
C THR A 169 -0.01 6.23 7.24
N CYS A 170 0.72 7.09 6.53
CA CYS A 170 0.86 7.02 5.08
C CYS A 170 1.81 5.89 4.65
N ALA A 171 1.98 5.72 3.34
CA ALA A 171 2.85 4.68 2.77
C ALA A 171 4.33 4.84 3.18
N HIS A 172 4.73 6.06 3.55
CA HIS A 172 6.08 6.40 4.03
C HIS A 172 6.17 6.51 5.56
N GLY A 173 5.11 6.17 6.30
CA GLY A 173 5.09 6.16 7.77
C GLY A 173 4.76 7.50 8.45
N ARG A 174 4.44 8.56 7.69
CA ARG A 174 4.01 9.84 8.27
C ARG A 174 2.61 9.73 8.86
N PRO A 175 2.30 10.43 9.96
CA PRO A 175 0.96 10.42 10.53
C PRO A 175 -0.05 11.12 9.62
N SER A 176 -1.20 10.49 9.40
CA SER A 176 -2.31 11.04 8.60
C SER A 176 -3.33 11.80 9.45
N ILE A 177 -3.56 11.38 10.70
CA ILE A 177 -4.51 11.98 11.63
C ILE A 177 -3.98 11.99 13.06
N ARG A 178 -4.29 13.05 13.80
CA ARG A 178 -4.06 13.17 15.23
C ARG A 178 -5.25 13.81 15.94
N HIS A 179 -5.47 13.41 17.19
CA HIS A 179 -6.40 14.10 18.09
C HIS A 179 -5.76 15.42 18.53
N LEU A 180 -6.56 16.49 18.56
CA LEU A 180 -6.12 17.80 19.04
C LEU A 180 -6.48 17.98 20.51
N PHE A 181 -7.79 18.03 20.80
CA PHE A 181 -8.32 18.20 22.15
C PHE A 181 -9.80 17.84 22.17
N ASN A 182 -10.35 17.67 23.38
CA ASN A 182 -11.79 17.56 23.62
C ASN A 182 -12.33 18.90 24.12
N GLU A 183 -13.41 19.40 23.51
CA GLU A 183 -14.02 20.68 23.86
C GLU A 183 -14.57 20.73 25.29
N ASN A 184 -14.95 19.60 25.88
CA ASN A 184 -15.44 19.54 27.26
C ASN A 184 -14.32 19.77 28.29
N HIS A 185 -13.06 19.67 27.88
CA HIS A 185 -11.91 20.00 28.72
C HIS A 185 -11.48 21.46 28.59
N ILE A 186 -12.18 22.25 27.77
CA ILE A 186 -12.00 23.71 27.75
C ILE A 186 -12.79 24.25 28.94
N ALA A 187 -12.11 24.42 30.08
CA ALA A 187 -12.61 25.28 31.13
C ALA A 187 -12.62 26.71 30.58
N PHE A 188 -13.81 27.23 30.29
CA PHE A 188 -13.96 28.67 30.24
C PHE A 188 -13.86 29.11 31.70
N ASP A 189 -12.69 29.62 32.11
CA ASP A 189 -12.65 30.52 33.25
C ASP A 189 -13.66 31.62 32.93
N SER A 190 -14.79 31.57 33.64
CA SER A 190 -15.81 32.59 33.62
C SER A 190 -15.20 33.86 34.21
N LEU A 191 -14.43 34.58 33.40
CA LEU A 191 -14.04 35.97 33.62
C LEU A 191 -15.17 36.84 33.08
N LEU A 192 -16.27 36.85 33.82
CA LEU A 192 -17.25 37.94 33.90
C LEU A 192 -17.80 37.99 35.33
#